data_AF-A0A3L6S8Y4-F1
#
_entry.id   AF-A0A3L6S8Y4-F1
#
_cell.length_a   1.000
_cell.length_b   1.000
_cell.length_c   1.000
_cell.angle_alpha   90.00
_cell.angle_beta   90.00
_cell.angle_gamma   90.00
#
_symmetry.space_group_name_H-M   'P 1'
#
loop_
_entity.id
_entity.type
_entity.pdbx_description
1 polymer ?
#
loop_
_entity_poly.entity_id
_entity_poly.type
_entity_poly.pdbx_seq_one_letter_code
_entity_poly.pdbx_strand_id
1 'polypeptide(L)'
;MELLDQGVGAAGLRPRAAGKDSESRHRWVAERALFLWNNDHIVSLIAQNRGAIFPIIFEALERNIQSHWNQAVHGLTANVRKMFLDMDSELFEECQQQYMEKQAKAKEIQEQRESAWRQLEAVAAKAAGDDMVLVN
;
A
#
# COMPACT_ATOMS: atom_id res chain seq x y z
N MET A 1 27.72 -32.60 -41.89
CA MET A 1 28.35 -33.01 -40.62
C MET A 1 29.58 -32.13 -40.47
N GLU A 2 29.72 -31.47 -39.32
CA GLU A 2 30.71 -30.43 -38.93
C GLU A 2 30.35 -29.00 -39.39
N LEU A 3 29.60 -28.18 -38.63
CA LEU A 3 29.89 -27.47 -37.35
C LEU A 3 30.97 -26.39 -37.52
N LEU A 4 30.56 -25.17 -37.89
CA LEU A 4 30.31 -24.01 -37.01
C LEU A 4 31.59 -23.40 -36.42
N ASP A 5 32.13 -22.44 -37.17
CA ASP A 5 33.11 -21.45 -36.76
C ASP A 5 32.47 -20.41 -35.81
N GLN A 6 33.28 -19.92 -34.87
CA GLN A 6 32.87 -19.18 -33.69
C GLN A 6 32.91 -17.66 -33.90
N GLY A 7 31.91 -16.98 -33.34
CA GLY A 7 32.11 -15.70 -32.67
C GLY A 7 31.69 -14.46 -33.44
N VAL A 8 30.58 -13.83 -33.02
CA VAL A 8 30.56 -12.43 -32.60
C VAL A 8 29.51 -12.29 -31.50
N GLY A 9 29.93 -11.85 -30.31
CA GLY A 9 29.09 -11.71 -29.12
C GLY A 9 28.01 -10.63 -29.27
N ALA A 10 26.76 -11.07 -29.27
CA ALA A 10 25.65 -10.24 -28.81
C ALA A 10 25.70 -10.26 -27.27
N ALA A 11 26.17 -9.16 -26.69
CA ALA A 11 26.04 -8.88 -25.26
C ALA A 11 24.55 -8.75 -24.91
N GLY A 12 23.90 -9.90 -24.71
CA GLY A 12 22.59 -9.97 -24.05
C GLY A 12 22.77 -9.48 -22.62
N LEU A 13 22.31 -8.26 -22.37
CA LEU A 13 22.10 -7.70 -21.04
C LEU A 13 21.26 -8.69 -20.23
N ARG A 14 21.91 -9.56 -19.44
CA ARG A 14 21.23 -10.34 -18.41
C ARG A 14 20.63 -9.35 -17.41
N PRO A 15 19.32 -9.38 -17.14
CA PRO A 15 18.74 -8.61 -16.06
C PRO A 15 19.36 -9.10 -14.75
N ARG A 16 20.29 -8.31 -14.21
CA ARG A 16 21.03 -8.62 -12.99
C ARG A 16 20.08 -8.39 -11.81
N ALA A 17 19.72 -9.48 -11.13
CA ALA A 17 19.51 -9.54 -9.69
C ALA A 17 18.54 -8.55 -8.99
N ALA A 18 17.61 -7.89 -9.68
CA ALA A 18 16.66 -6.98 -9.02
C ALA A 18 15.71 -7.66 -8.00
N GLY A 19 15.61 -9.00 -8.01
CA GLY A 19 14.74 -9.77 -7.11
C GLY A 19 15.36 -10.22 -5.79
N LYS A 20 16.70 -10.37 -5.69
CA LYS A 20 17.33 -10.90 -4.45
C LYS A 20 17.52 -9.83 -3.38
N ASP A 21 17.75 -8.59 -3.78
CA ASP A 21 18.04 -7.49 -2.86
C ASP A 21 16.78 -6.96 -2.17
N SER A 22 15.62 -7.01 -2.84
CA SER A 22 14.34 -6.60 -2.28
C SER A 22 13.88 -7.56 -1.17
N GLU A 23 13.97 -8.87 -1.35
CA GLU A 23 13.63 -9.85 -0.31
C GLU A 23 14.55 -9.77 0.91
N SER A 24 15.85 -9.47 0.72
CA SER A 24 16.76 -9.29 1.84
C SER A 24 16.40 -8.07 2.68
N ARG A 25 16.13 -6.92 2.05
CA ARG A 25 15.78 -5.68 2.76
C ARG A 25 14.47 -5.80 3.54
N HIS A 26 13.45 -6.43 2.96
CA HIS A 26 12.19 -6.65 3.68
C HIS A 26 12.35 -7.56 4.90
N ARG A 27 13.25 -8.54 4.84
CA ARG A 27 13.55 -9.41 5.98
C ARG A 27 14.16 -8.64 7.15
N TRP A 28 15.17 -7.81 6.89
CA TRP A 28 15.81 -7.00 7.93
C TRP A 28 14.86 -5.95 8.54
N VAL A 29 13.98 -5.37 7.71
CA VAL A 29 12.95 -4.43 8.18
C VAL A 29 11.92 -5.14 9.06
N ALA A 30 11.44 -6.32 8.64
CA ALA A 30 10.50 -7.11 9.44
C ALA A 30 11.13 -7.58 10.76
N GLU A 31 12.39 -8.02 10.72
CA GLU A 31 13.16 -8.45 11.89
C GLU A 31 13.37 -7.30 12.89
N ARG A 32 13.75 -6.12 12.39
CA ARG A 32 13.92 -4.93 13.22
C ARG A 32 12.59 -4.41 13.79
N ALA A 33 11.50 -4.51 13.04
CA ALA A 33 10.16 -4.18 13.53
C ALA A 33 9.70 -5.16 14.62
N LEU A 34 9.93 -6.47 14.45
CA LEU A 34 9.64 -7.49 15.47
C LEU A 34 10.37 -7.22 16.79
N PHE A 35 11.61 -6.71 16.72
CA PHE A 35 12.41 -6.41 17.91
C PHE A 35 11.83 -5.28 18.76
N LEU A 36 11.15 -4.31 18.16
CA LEU A 36 10.47 -3.24 18.89
C LEU A 36 9.29 -3.80 19.72
N TRP A 37 8.58 -4.77 19.15
CA TRP A 37 7.40 -5.38 19.73
C TRP A 37 7.68 -6.45 20.79
N ASN A 38 8.86 -7.08 20.72
CA ASN A 38 9.32 -8.02 21.75
C ASN A 38 10.00 -7.34 22.94
N ASN A 39 10.10 -6.01 22.93
CA ASN A 39 10.73 -5.26 24.01
C ASN A 39 9.67 -4.65 24.93
N ASP A 40 9.50 -5.24 26.12
CA ASP A 40 8.49 -4.82 27.11
C ASP A 40 8.59 -3.35 27.50
N HIS A 41 9.79 -2.77 27.54
CA HIS A 41 9.98 -1.36 27.84
C HIS A 41 9.42 -0.46 26.73
N ILE A 42 9.66 -0.82 25.46
CA ILE A 42 9.11 -0.10 24.32
C ILE A 42 7.59 -0.23 24.27
N VAL A 43 7.07 -1.46 24.47
CA VAL A 43 5.63 -1.71 24.53
C VAL A 43 4.97 -0.92 25.67
N SER A 44 5.61 -0.84 26.84
CA SER A 44 5.12 -0.04 27.97
C SER A 44 5.06 1.46 27.64
N LEU A 45 6.09 2.01 26.98
CA LEU A 45 6.09 3.40 26.55
C LEU A 45 4.99 3.68 25.51
N ILE A 46 4.77 2.76 24.58
CA ILE A 46 3.67 2.83 23.62
C ILE A 46 2.33 2.82 24.36
N ALA A 47 2.15 1.94 25.35
CA ALA A 47 0.92 1.83 26.13
C ALA A 47 0.63 3.10 26.93
N GLN A 48 1.65 3.78 27.45
CA GLN A 48 1.50 5.05 28.18
C GLN A 48 1.08 6.21 27.27
N ASN A 49 1.45 6.17 25.98
CA ASN A 49 1.20 7.22 25.00
C ASN A 49 0.20 6.78 23.91
N ARG A 50 -0.58 5.72 24.19
CA ARG A 50 -1.41 5.03 23.19
C ARG A 50 -2.43 5.95 22.50
N GLY A 51 -3.00 6.93 23.20
CA GLY A 51 -3.95 7.89 22.64
C GLY A 51 -3.42 8.69 21.45
N ALA A 52 -2.10 8.95 21.40
CA ALA A 52 -1.47 9.62 20.26
C ALA A 52 -0.87 8.64 19.25
N ILE A 53 -0.34 7.51 19.73
CA ILE A 53 0.39 6.55 18.90
C ILE A 53 -0.55 5.64 18.10
N PHE A 54 -1.64 5.17 18.71
CA PHE A 54 -2.57 4.22 18.07
C PHE A 54 -3.13 4.76 16.76
N PRO A 55 -3.71 5.99 16.69
CA PRO A 55 -4.29 6.48 15.45
C PRO A 55 -3.27 6.56 14.29
N ILE A 56 -2.01 6.89 14.58
CA ILE A 56 -0.95 7.01 13.56
C ILE A 56 -0.55 5.63 13.03
N ILE A 57 -0.37 4.67 13.93
CA ILE A 57 0.07 3.32 13.55
C ILE A 57 -1.08 2.52 12.93
N PHE A 58 -2.32 2.71 13.39
CA PHE A 58 -3.49 1.94 12.96
C PHE A 58 -3.71 2.03 11.46
N GLU A 59 -3.68 3.24 10.87
CA GLU A 59 -3.85 3.41 9.42
C GLU A 59 -2.77 2.68 8.61
N ALA A 60 -1.52 2.68 9.10
CA ALA A 60 -0.43 1.98 8.44
C ALA A 60 -0.59 0.45 8.52
N LEU A 61 -1.09 -0.07 9.65
CA LEU A 61 -1.37 -1.49 9.82
C LEU A 61 -2.49 -1.96 8.88
N GLU A 62 -3.61 -1.22 8.82
CA GLU A 62 -4.75 -1.59 7.97
C GLU A 62 -4.38 -1.55 6.47
N ARG A 63 -3.57 -0.57 6.04
CA ARG A 63 -3.05 -0.53 4.66
C ARG A 63 -2.16 -1.72 4.33
N ASN A 64 -1.30 -2.13 5.26
CA ASN A 64 -0.44 -3.29 5.08
C ASN A 64 -1.26 -4.58 4.96
N ILE A 65 -2.29 -4.76 5.80
CA ILE A 65 -3.19 -5.93 5.73
C ILE A 65 -3.92 -6.03 4.38
N GLN A 66 -4.32 -4.89 3.81
CA GLN A 66 -5.08 -4.88 2.55
C GLN A 66 -4.23 -5.18 1.32
N SER A 67 -2.95 -4.80 1.31
CA SER A 67 -2.21 -4.66 0.04
C SER A 67 -0.75 -5.11 0.05
N HIS A 68 -0.23 -5.61 1.17
CA HIS A 68 1.17 -6.03 1.20
C HIS A 68 1.37 -7.34 0.41
N TRP A 69 2.45 -7.46 -0.35
CA TRP A 69 2.71 -8.65 -1.18
C TRP A 69 3.42 -9.79 -0.41
N ASN A 70 4.06 -9.45 0.71
CA ASN A 70 4.85 -10.39 1.52
C ASN A 70 4.03 -10.97 2.68
N GLN A 71 3.86 -12.29 2.69
CA GLN A 71 3.10 -13.03 3.71
C GLN A 71 3.67 -12.93 5.14
N ALA A 72 5.00 -12.83 5.29
CA ALA A 72 5.61 -12.68 6.62
C ALA A 72 5.28 -11.31 7.22
N VAL A 73 5.23 -10.27 6.39
CA VAL A 73 4.81 -8.93 6.81
C VAL A 73 3.34 -8.92 7.21
N HIS A 74 2.48 -9.67 6.51
CA HIS A 74 1.08 -9.87 6.94
C HIS A 74 0.99 -10.50 8.32
N GLY A 75 1.73 -11.59 8.57
CA GLY A 75 1.75 -12.25 9.87
C GLY A 75 2.23 -11.33 10.99
N LEU A 76 3.28 -10.55 10.75
CA LEU A 76 3.78 -9.56 11.71
C LEU A 76 2.74 -8.46 11.97
N THR A 77 2.13 -7.93 10.92
CA THR A 77 1.13 -6.86 11.02
C THR A 77 -0.09 -7.33 11.80
N ALA A 78 -0.55 -8.57 11.57
CA ALA A 78 -1.65 -9.17 12.33
C ALA A 78 -1.30 -9.35 13.81
N ASN A 79 -0.06 -9.76 14.14
CA ASN A 79 0.39 -9.85 15.52
C ASN A 79 0.37 -8.49 16.22
N VAL A 80 0.90 -7.45 15.58
CA VAL A 80 0.91 -6.08 16.11
C VAL A 80 -0.51 -5.55 16.32
N ARG A 81 -1.39 -5.76 15.33
CA ARG A 81 -2.80 -5.40 15.41
C ARG A 81 -3.48 -6.07 16.60
N LYS A 82 -3.20 -7.36 16.84
CA LYS A 82 -3.73 -8.08 18.00
C LYS A 82 -3.23 -7.49 19.32
N MET A 83 -1.95 -7.19 19.44
CA MET A 83 -1.42 -6.55 20.66
C MET A 83 -2.09 -5.20 20.96
N PHE A 84 -2.42 -4.41 19.94
CA PHE A 84 -3.13 -3.15 20.13
C PHE A 84 -4.56 -3.36 20.62
N LEU A 85 -5.26 -4.34 20.06
CA LEU A 85 -6.59 -4.74 20.52
C LEU A 85 -6.55 -5.22 21.98
N ASP A 86 -5.57 -6.05 22.33
CA ASP A 86 -5.41 -6.59 23.68
C ASP A 86 -5.00 -5.50 24.69
N MET A 87 -4.34 -4.43 24.24
CA MET A 87 -3.86 -3.32 25.07
C MET A 87 -4.97 -2.32 25.42
N ASP A 88 -5.81 -1.94 24.45
CA ASP A 88 -6.92 -1.02 24.65
C ASP A 88 -7.97 -1.22 23.57
N SER A 89 -8.99 -2.04 23.86
CA SER A 89 -10.02 -2.41 22.90
C SER A 89 -10.93 -1.24 22.51
N GLU A 90 -11.22 -0.34 23.45
CA GLU A 90 -12.08 0.82 23.20
C GLU A 90 -11.40 1.80 22.24
N LEU A 91 -10.12 2.13 22.49
CA LEU A 91 -9.35 2.99 21.61
C LEU A 91 -9.12 2.32 20.23
N PHE A 92 -8.98 1.00 20.19
CA PHE A 92 -8.88 0.25 18.94
C PHE A 92 -10.15 0.37 18.10
N GLU A 93 -11.32 0.17 18.71
CA GLU A 93 -12.62 0.31 18.05
C GLU A 93 -12.85 1.74 17.55
N GLU A 94 -12.47 2.76 18.35
CA GLU A 94 -12.53 4.15 17.93
C GLU A 94 -11.67 4.41 16.69
N CYS A 95 -10.40 3.95 16.69
CA CYS A 95 -9.52 4.06 15.53
C CYS A 95 -10.09 3.36 14.30
N GLN A 96 -10.69 2.18 14.49
CA GLN A 96 -11.32 1.42 13.42
C GLN A 96 -12.49 2.20 12.81
N GLN A 97 -13.37 2.76 13.64
CA GLN A 97 -14.50 3.54 13.17
C GLN A 97 -14.05 4.79 12.40
N GLN A 98 -13.09 5.55 12.94
CA GLN A 98 -12.53 6.72 12.27
C GLN A 98 -11.89 6.36 10.92
N TYR A 99 -11.20 5.21 10.83
CA TYR A 99 -10.62 4.73 9.58
C TYR A 99 -11.68 4.41 8.53
N MET A 100 -12.75 3.71 8.92
CA MET A 100 -13.85 3.36 8.01
C MET A 100 -14.56 4.61 7.49
N GLU A 101 -14.79 5.62 8.34
CA GLU A 101 -15.35 6.90 7.92
C GLU A 101 -14.44 7.65 6.95
N LYS A 102 -13.12 7.67 7.19
CA LYS A 102 -12.15 8.25 6.25
C LYS A 102 -12.17 7.53 4.91
N GLN A 103 -12.25 6.20 4.89
CA GLN A 103 -12.35 5.42 3.65
C GLN A 103 -13.63 5.74 2.89
N ALA A 104 -14.78 5.78 3.58
CA ALA A 104 -16.07 6.10 2.96
C ALA A 104 -16.05 7.49 2.31
N LYS A 105 -15.56 8.50 3.05
CA LYS A 105 -15.41 9.87 2.52
C LYS A 105 -14.46 9.93 1.32
N ALA A 106 -13.33 9.23 1.38
CA ALA A 106 -12.38 9.20 0.28
C ALA A 106 -12.99 8.57 -0.98
N LYS A 107 -13.77 7.49 -0.81
CA LYS A 107 -14.49 6.84 -1.90
C LYS A 107 -15.56 7.75 -2.51
N GLU A 108 -16.35 8.42 -1.68
CA GLU A 108 -17.36 9.37 -2.15
C GLU A 108 -16.74 10.51 -2.96
N ILE A 109 -15.64 11.11 -2.48
CA ILE A 109 -14.91 12.15 -3.22
C ILE A 109 -14.40 11.62 -4.55
N GLN A 110 -13.91 10.37 -4.59
CA GLN A 110 -13.43 9.75 -5.82
C GLN A 110 -14.58 9.53 -6.82
N GLU A 111 -15.73 9.04 -6.37
CA GLU A 111 -16.92 8.85 -7.22
C GLU A 111 -17.44 10.19 -7.78
N GLN A 112 -17.46 11.25 -6.96
CA GLN A 112 -17.81 12.60 -7.40
C GLN A 112 -16.84 13.11 -8.48
N ARG A 113 -15.53 12.89 -8.28
CA ARG A 113 -14.50 13.24 -9.27
C ARG A 113 -14.70 12.49 -10.58
N GLU A 114 -14.93 11.18 -10.53
CA GLU A 114 -15.17 10.37 -11.72
C GLU A 114 -16.43 10.79 -12.48
N SER A 115 -17.51 11.11 -11.76
CA SER A 115 -18.74 11.63 -12.37
C SER A 115 -18.50 12.98 -13.07
N ALA A 116 -17.79 13.90 -12.42
CA ALA A 116 -17.43 15.19 -13.02
C ALA A 116 -16.57 15.02 -14.28
N TRP A 117 -15.58 14.12 -14.24
CA TRP A 117 -14.75 13.79 -15.40
C TRP A 117 -15.57 13.21 -16.56
N ARG A 118 -16.50 12.28 -16.31
CA ARG A 118 -17.39 11.74 -17.35
C ARG A 118 -18.28 12.79 -17.99
N GLN A 119 -18.77 13.75 -17.21
CA GLN A 119 -19.57 14.86 -17.75
C GLN A 119 -18.73 15.78 -18.65
N LEU A 120 -17.50 16.10 -18.24
CA LEU A 120 -16.57 16.89 -19.05
C LEU A 120 -16.22 16.19 -20.37
N GLU A 121 -15.93 14.88 -20.33
CA GLU A 121 -15.67 14.07 -21.52
C GLU A 121 -16.87 14.06 -22.48
N ALA A 122 -18.10 13.92 -21.95
CA ALA A 122 -19.31 13.93 -22.77
C ALA A 122 -19.55 15.29 -23.45
N VAL A 123 -19.31 16.40 -22.74
CA VAL A 123 -19.42 17.76 -23.30
C VAL A 123 -18.35 17.97 -24.38
N ALA A 124 -17.11 17.57 -24.13
CA ALA A 124 -16.02 17.68 -25.10
C ALA A 124 -16.30 16.85 -26.36
N ALA A 125 -16.80 15.62 -26.21
CA ALA A 125 -17.18 14.75 -27.33
C ALA A 125 -18.32 15.35 -28.16
N LYS A 126 -19.31 15.98 -27.51
CA LYS A 126 -20.41 16.67 -28.21
C LYS A 126 -19.92 17.90 -28.98
N ALA A 127 -19.05 18.71 -28.38
CA ALA A 127 -18.48 19.89 -29.04
C ALA A 127 -17.65 19.51 -30.27
N ALA A 128 -16.86 18.43 -30.19
CA ALA A 128 -16.11 17.91 -31.34
C ALA A 128 -17.02 17.35 -32.46
N GLY A 129 -18.21 16.85 -32.11
CA GLY A 129 -19.22 16.43 -33.07
C GLY A 129 -19.93 17.60 -33.77
N ASP A 130 -20.28 18.66 -33.04
CA ASP A 130 -20.93 19.85 -33.60
C ASP A 130 -19.98 20.65 -34.51
N ASP A 131 -18.67 20.70 -34.20
CA ASP A 131 -17.68 21.38 -35.04
C ASP A 131 -17.44 20.69 -36.39
N MET A 132 -17.69 19.36 -36.50
CA MET A 132 -17.66 18.64 -37.78
C MET A 132 -18.90 18.88 -38.64
N VAL A 133 -20.04 19.30 -38.06
CA VAL A 133 -21.31 19.49 -38.79
C VAL A 133 -21.40 20.88 -39.43
N LEU A 134 -20.64 21.87 -38.95
CA LEU A 134 -20.67 23.24 -39.46
C LEU A 134 -19.69 23.52 -40.62
N VAL A 135 -18.95 22.52 -41.10
CA VAL A 135 -17.96 22.64 -42.19
C VAL A 135 -18.45 21.98 -43.49
N ASN A 136 -19.76 21.96 -43.78
CA ASN A 136 -20.30 21.38 -45.01
C ASN A 136 -21.33 22.28 -45.70
#